data_AF-A0A7Z8L979-F1
#
_entry.id   AF-A0A7Z8L979-F1
#
_cell.length_a   1.000
_cell.length_b   1.000
_cell.length_c   1.000
_cell.angle_alpha   90.00
_cell.angle_beta   90.00
_cell.angle_gamma   90.00
#
_symmetry.space_group_name_H-M   'P 1'
#
loop_
_entity.id
_entity.type
_entity.pdbx_description
1 polymer ?
#
loop_
_entity_poly.entity_id
_entity_poly.type
_entity_poly.pdbx_seq_one_letter_code
_entity_poly.pdbx_strand_id
1 'polypeptide(L)'
;MLVAFSHPLPKLLQRLAVAAGLLALASLLWQMLGSEGMSSPSSMAMVMLPFLFAFACFKGALARETQLNLQRGGPVAADLIAQHGSRAGVKQWIVYKYAATSMALIACLLLGLIAL
;
A
#
# COMPACT_ATOMS: atom_id res chain seq x y z
N MET A 1 -7.84 -31.92 -9.10
CA MET A 1 -6.64 -31.06 -9.09
C MET A 1 -7.09 -29.62 -9.32
N LEU A 2 -7.41 -28.89 -8.24
CA LEU A 2 -7.89 -27.49 -8.35
C LEU A 2 -6.67 -26.59 -8.56
N VAL A 3 -6.54 -26.05 -9.77
CA VAL A 3 -5.52 -25.05 -10.11
C VAL A 3 -5.78 -23.82 -9.25
N ALA A 4 -4.97 -23.63 -8.21
CA ALA A 4 -4.96 -22.42 -7.41
C ALA A 4 -4.44 -21.28 -8.28
N PHE A 5 -5.34 -20.61 -9.01
CA PHE A 5 -5.01 -19.35 -9.67
C PHE A 5 -4.65 -18.35 -8.58
N SER A 6 -3.35 -18.21 -8.31
CA SER A 6 -2.82 -17.09 -7.53
C SER A 6 -3.20 -15.81 -8.27
N HIS A 7 -4.21 -15.09 -7.76
CA HIS A 7 -4.65 -13.84 -8.37
C HIS A 7 -3.41 -12.94 -8.52
N PRO A 8 -3.12 -12.37 -9.70
CA PRO A 8 -1.88 -11.63 -9.93
C PRO A 8 -1.86 -10.28 -9.21
N LEU A 9 -3.05 -9.76 -8.83
CA LEU A 9 -3.23 -8.41 -8.32
C LEU A 9 -2.47 -8.10 -7.01
N PRO A 10 -2.52 -8.91 -5.93
CA PRO A 10 -1.73 -8.64 -4.73
C PRO A 10 -0.23 -8.59 -4.99
N LYS A 11 0.28 -9.51 -5.82
CA LYS A 11 1.71 -9.56 -6.20
C LYS A 11 2.12 -8.33 -7.01
N LEU A 12 1.26 -7.88 -7.92
CA LEU A 12 1.48 -6.65 -8.68
C LEU A 12 1.52 -5.43 -7.75
N LEU A 13 0.53 -5.29 -6.87
CA LEU A 13 0.48 -4.19 -5.90
C LEU A 13 1.70 -4.20 -4.97
N GLN A 14 2.16 -5.38 -4.53
CA GLN A 14 3.36 -5.49 -3.71
C GLN A 14 4.62 -5.07 -4.48
N ARG A 15 4.76 -5.45 -5.75
CA ARG A 15 5.88 -5.00 -6.61
C ARG A 15 5.86 -3.50 -6.83
N LEU A 16 4.69 -2.92 -7.07
CA LEU A 16 4.51 -1.47 -7.20
C LEU A 16 4.85 -0.75 -5.89
N ALA A 17 4.46 -1.32 -4.75
CA ALA A 17 4.80 -0.77 -3.44
C ALA A 17 6.32 -0.74 -3.21
N VAL A 18 7.03 -1.81 -3.57
CA VAL A 18 8.50 -1.88 -3.46
C VAL A 18 9.15 -0.87 -4.40
N ALA A 19 8.75 -0.84 -5.68
CA ALA A 19 9.31 0.09 -6.65
C ALA A 19 9.12 1.56 -6.21
N ALA A 20 7.93 1.91 -5.74
CA ALA A 20 7.63 3.24 -5.24
C ALA A 20 8.38 3.57 -3.94
N GLY A 21 8.56 2.60 -3.04
CA GLY A 21 9.37 2.78 -1.84
C GLY A 21 10.84 3.04 -2.16
N LEU A 22 11.39 2.35 -3.16
CA LEU A 22 12.74 2.60 -3.65
C LEU A 22 12.88 3.99 -4.29
N LEU A 23 11.87 4.43 -5.04
CA LEU A 23 11.84 5.80 -5.57
C LEU A 23 11.78 6.83 -4.44
N ALA A 24 10.96 6.63 -3.41
CA ALA A 24 10.89 7.53 -2.26
C ALA A 24 12.24 7.63 -1.54
N LEU A 25 12.92 6.50 -1.35
CA LEU A 25 14.26 6.46 -0.76
C LEU A 25 15.29 7.19 -1.64
N ALA A 26 15.28 6.94 -2.95
CA ALA A 26 16.16 7.61 -3.89
C ALA A 26 15.94 9.13 -3.89
N SER A 27 14.68 9.60 -3.90
CA SER A 27 14.33 11.02 -3.80
C SER A 27 14.84 11.64 -2.50
N LEU A 28 14.68 10.93 -1.37
CA LEU A 28 15.15 11.41 -0.08
C LEU A 28 16.67 11.53 -0.04
N LEU A 29 17.38 10.52 -0.54
CA LEU A 29 18.86 10.53 -0.61
C LEU A 29 19.35 11.65 -1.52
N TRP A 30 18.68 11.86 -2.66
CA TRP A 30 19.01 12.96 -3.57
C TRP A 30 18.89 14.33 -2.90
N GLN A 31 17.82 14.56 -2.15
CA GLN A 31 17.62 15.83 -1.41
C GLN A 31 18.65 16.03 -0.30
N MET A 32 18.98 14.97 0.44
CA MET A 32 20.03 15.03 1.47
C MET A 32 21.43 15.31 0.88
N LEU A 33 21.71 14.81 -0.33
CA LEU A 33 22.98 15.01 -1.03
C LEU A 33 23.06 16.37 -1.76
N GLY A 34 21.94 16.84 -2.32
CA GLY A 34 21.88 18.01 -3.18
C GLY A 34 21.91 19.36 -2.45
N SER A 35 21.97 19.38 -1.12
CA SER A 35 21.79 20.59 -0.27
C SER A 35 20.46 21.33 -0.47
N GLU A 36 19.56 20.81 -1.31
CA GLU A 36 18.16 21.19 -1.43
C GLU A 36 17.42 20.63 -0.21
N GLY A 37 17.36 21.40 0.86
CA GLY A 37 16.55 21.05 2.03
C GLY A 37 15.06 20.86 1.68
N MET A 38 14.30 20.27 2.59
CA MET A 38 12.83 20.15 2.51
C MET A 38 12.11 21.51 2.71
N SER A 39 12.69 22.60 2.21
CA SER A 39 12.19 23.96 2.41
C SER A 39 11.11 24.34 1.40
N SER A 40 11.06 23.68 0.24
CA SER A 40 10.03 23.92 -0.77
C SER A 40 8.93 22.85 -0.73
N PRO A 41 7.65 23.23 -0.95
CA PRO A 41 6.55 22.28 -1.10
C PRO A 41 6.78 21.24 -2.20
N SER A 42 7.45 21.65 -3.29
CA SER A 42 7.78 20.77 -4.41
C SER A 42 8.78 19.67 -4.02
N SER A 43 9.83 20.01 -3.25
CA SER A 43 10.81 19.07 -2.74
C SER A 43 10.16 18.07 -1.78
N MET A 44 9.29 18.53 -0.89
CA MET A 44 8.52 17.64 0.00
C MET A 44 7.61 16.69 -0.80
N ALA A 45 6.96 17.18 -1.85
CA ALA A 45 6.09 16.36 -2.71
C ALA A 45 6.88 15.26 -3.43
N MET A 46 8.10 15.52 -3.91
CA MET A 46 8.96 14.52 -4.57
C MET A 46 9.30 13.30 -3.69
N VAL A 47 9.31 13.46 -2.36
CA VAL A 47 9.51 12.35 -1.41
C VAL A 47 8.17 11.76 -0.96
N MET A 48 7.20 12.61 -0.61
CA MET A 48 5.93 12.17 -0.03
C MET A 48 5.05 11.44 -1.04
N LEU A 49 5.03 11.84 -2.31
CA LEU A 49 4.20 11.23 -3.33
C LEU A 49 4.56 9.74 -3.57
N PRO A 50 5.83 9.36 -3.84
CA PRO A 50 6.18 7.95 -3.97
C PRO A 50 6.00 7.18 -2.65
N PHE A 51 6.17 7.82 -1.48
CA PHE A 51 5.97 7.18 -0.18
C PHE A 51 4.49 6.83 0.08
N LEU A 52 3.58 7.79 -0.16
CA LEU A 52 2.14 7.58 -0.03
C LEU A 52 1.62 6.59 -1.08
N PHE A 53 2.16 6.61 -2.30
CA PHE A 53 1.81 5.64 -3.32
C PHE A 53 2.28 4.22 -2.94
N ALA A 54 3.49 4.09 -2.39
CA ALA A 54 4.00 2.83 -1.87
C ALA A 54 3.10 2.29 -0.74
N PHE A 55 2.71 3.16 0.19
CA PHE A 55 1.80 2.83 1.28
C PHE A 55 0.43 2.38 0.76
N ALA A 56 -0.16 3.10 -0.20
CA ALA A 56 -1.44 2.76 -0.82
C ALA A 56 -1.39 1.35 -1.46
N CYS A 57 -0.37 1.11 -2.28
CA CYS A 57 -0.18 -0.18 -2.93
C CYS A 57 0.01 -1.31 -1.91
N PHE A 58 0.79 -1.09 -0.86
CA PHE A 58 1.02 -2.09 0.19
C PHE A 58 -0.26 -2.43 0.97
N LYS A 59 -1.03 -1.42 1.38
CA LYS A 59 -2.31 -1.63 2.08
C LYS A 59 -3.33 -2.33 1.18
N GLY A 60 -3.39 -1.96 -0.10
CA GLY A 60 -4.25 -2.61 -1.08
C GLY A 60 -3.86 -4.07 -1.33
N ALA A 61 -2.56 -4.37 -1.39
CA ALA A 61 -2.05 -5.73 -1.53
C ALA A 61 -2.47 -6.60 -0.35
N LEU A 62 -2.23 -6.12 0.87
CA LEU A 62 -2.64 -6.79 2.11
C LEU A 62 -4.15 -7.03 2.16
N ALA A 63 -4.96 -6.00 1.90
CA ALA A 63 -6.42 -6.11 1.91
C ALA A 63 -6.89 -7.20 0.95
N ARG A 64 -6.34 -7.21 -0.27
CA ARG A 64 -6.72 -8.16 -1.31
C ARG A 64 -6.25 -9.57 -0.99
N GLU A 65 -5.03 -9.73 -0.49
CA GLU A 65 -4.49 -11.03 -0.09
C GLU A 65 -5.29 -11.65 1.06
N THR A 66 -5.57 -10.87 2.10
CA THR A 66 -6.42 -11.31 3.22
C THR A 66 -7.83 -11.67 2.74
N GLN A 67 -8.42 -10.89 1.82
CA GLN A 67 -9.71 -11.21 1.23
C GLN A 67 -9.68 -12.56 0.49
N LEU A 68 -8.65 -12.79 -0.32
CA LEU A 68 -8.49 -14.05 -1.07
C LEU A 68 -8.27 -15.24 -0.15
N ASN A 69 -7.44 -15.08 0.89
CA ASN A 69 -7.23 -16.13 1.88
C ASN A 69 -8.54 -16.46 2.63
N LEU A 70 -9.32 -15.45 3.01
CA LEU A 70 -10.62 -15.63 3.67
C LEU A 70 -11.69 -16.26 2.76
N GLN A 71 -11.58 -16.09 1.44
CA GLN A 71 -12.45 -16.73 0.44
C GLN A 71 -12.06 -18.19 0.18
N ARG A 72 -10.75 -18.47 0.10
CA ARG A 72 -10.22 -19.82 -0.12
C ARG A 72 -10.36 -20.73 1.09
N GLY A 73 -10.41 -20.15 2.29
CA GLY A 73 -10.45 -20.92 3.53
C GLY A 73 -9.11 -21.57 3.86
N GLY A 74 -9.13 -22.59 4.72
CA GLY A 74 -7.94 -23.32 5.15
C GLY A 74 -7.22 -22.71 6.35
N PRO A 75 -6.01 -23.21 6.68
CA PRO A 75 -5.30 -22.86 7.91
C PRO A 75 -5.00 -21.35 8.03
N VAL A 76 -4.62 -20.71 6.92
CA VAL A 76 -4.34 -19.27 6.88
C VAL A 76 -5.60 -18.45 7.17
N ALA A 77 -6.76 -18.87 6.66
CA ALA A 77 -8.03 -18.19 6.95
C ALA A 77 -8.45 -18.37 8.41
N ALA A 78 -8.23 -19.56 8.98
CA ALA A 78 -8.51 -19.84 10.39
C ALA A 78 -7.63 -19.00 11.31
N ASP A 79 -6.34 -18.88 11.00
CA ASP A 79 -5.40 -18.03 11.74
C ASP A 79 -5.81 -16.54 11.67
N LEU A 80 -6.15 -16.04 10.48
CA LEU A 80 -6.67 -14.68 10.32
C LEU A 80 -7.94 -14.43 11.14
N ILE A 81 -8.86 -15.39 11.17
CA ILE A 81 -10.09 -15.31 11.97
C ILE A 81 -9.75 -15.30 13.47
N ALA A 82 -8.83 -16.16 13.91
CA ALA A 82 -8.40 -16.22 15.31
C ALA A 82 -7.76 -14.91 15.76
N GLN A 83 -6.88 -14.33 14.93
CA GLN A 83 -6.23 -13.04 15.21
C GLN A 83 -7.21 -11.86 15.29
N HIS A 84 -8.32 -11.90 14.55
CA HIS A 84 -9.32 -10.83 14.51
C HIS A 84 -10.60 -11.18 15.28
N GLY A 85 -10.60 -12.27 16.04
CA GLY A 85 -11.71 -12.80 16.84
C GLY A 85 -12.90 -13.37 16.03
N SER A 86 -13.14 -12.90 14.81
CA SER A 86 -14.23 -13.39 13.97
C SER A 86 -14.01 -13.10 12.49
N ARG A 87 -14.77 -13.81 11.63
CA ARG A 87 -14.82 -13.53 10.19
C ARG A 87 -15.30 -12.11 9.87
N ALA A 88 -16.21 -11.57 10.69
CA ALA A 88 -16.67 -10.19 10.57
C ALA A 88 -15.54 -9.19 10.90
N GLY A 89 -14.75 -9.49 11.94
CA GLY A 89 -13.55 -8.71 12.32
C GLY A 89 -12.53 -8.64 11.19
N VAL A 90 -12.24 -9.77 10.52
CA VAL A 90 -11.36 -9.78 9.33
C VAL A 90 -11.93 -8.91 8.20
N LYS A 91 -13.23 -8.99 7.92
CA LYS A 91 -13.88 -8.15 6.90
C LYS A 91 -13.78 -6.65 7.22
N GLN A 92 -14.01 -6.27 8.48
CA GLN A 92 -13.88 -4.88 8.92
C GLN A 92 -12.43 -4.39 8.79
N TRP A 93 -11.46 -5.22 9.13
CA TRP A 93 -10.05 -4.92 8.92
C TRP A 93 -9.71 -4.72 7.44
N ILE A 94 -10.23 -5.57 6.54
CA ILE A 94 -10.05 -5.41 5.08
C ILE A 94 -10.60 -4.05 4.62
N VAL A 95 -11.81 -3.69 5.06
CA VAL A 95 -12.43 -2.39 4.75
C VAL A 95 -11.55 -1.23 5.23
N TYR A 96 -11.02 -1.30 6.45
CA TYR A 96 -10.10 -0.30 6.97
C TYR A 96 -8.83 -0.16 6.12
N LYS A 97 -8.26 -1.26 5.63
CA LYS A 97 -7.10 -1.21 4.71
C LYS A 97 -7.44 -0.58 3.36
N TYR A 98 -8.61 -0.87 2.80
CA TYR A 98 -9.06 -0.20 1.58
C TYR A 98 -9.33 1.29 1.80
N ALA A 99 -9.94 1.68 2.92
CA ALA A 99 -10.10 3.09 3.27
C ALA A 99 -8.76 3.82 3.37
N ALA A 100 -7.77 3.22 4.04
CA ALA A 100 -6.42 3.76 4.12
C ALA A 100 -5.75 3.87 2.73
N THR A 101 -6.00 2.91 1.84
CA THR A 101 -5.53 2.95 0.45
C THR A 101 -6.13 4.13 -0.30
N SER A 102 -7.44 4.32 -0.20
CA SER A 102 -8.14 5.44 -0.85
C SER A 102 -7.66 6.79 -0.34
N MET A 103 -7.51 6.95 0.98
CA MET A 103 -7.01 8.20 1.58
C MET A 103 -5.59 8.52 1.11
N ALA A 104 -4.72 7.51 1.04
CA ALA A 104 -3.36 7.70 0.54
C ALA A 104 -3.32 8.08 -0.95
N LEU A 105 -4.17 7.47 -1.79
CA LEU A 105 -4.29 7.84 -3.21
C LEU A 105 -4.84 9.27 -3.40
N ILE A 106 -5.82 9.68 -2.58
CA ILE A 106 -6.33 11.06 -2.58
C ILE A 106 -5.20 12.02 -2.19
N ALA A 107 -4.42 11.69 -1.15
CA ALA A 107 -3.27 12.50 -0.75
C ALA A 107 -2.21 12.58 -1.86
N CYS A 108 -1.92 11.48 -2.58
CA CYS A 108 -1.05 11.52 -3.75
C CYS A 108 -1.56 12.46 -4.83
N LEU A 109 -2.86 12.42 -5.12
CA LEU A 109 -3.48 13.28 -6.14
C LEU A 109 -3.39 14.76 -5.74
N LEU A 110 -3.68 15.09 -4.49
CA LEU A 110 -3.56 16.45 -3.97
C LEU A 110 -2.11 16.95 -3.99
N LEU A 111 -1.15 16.13 -3.58
CA LEU A 111 0.28 16.49 -3.64
C LEU A 111 0.78 16.64 -5.08
N GLY A 112 0.30 15.81 -6.01
CA GLY A 112 0.62 15.94 -7.42
C GLY A 112 0.14 17.26 -8.02
N LEU A 113 -1.04 17.74 -7.60
CA LEU A 113 -1.57 19.05 -8.01
C LEU A 113 -0.78 20.22 -7.43
N ILE A 114 -0.22 20.09 -6.22
CA ILE A 114 0.59 21.13 -5.57
C ILE A 114 2.02 21.19 -6.14
N ALA A 115 2.50 20.08 -6.73
CA ALA A 115 3.84 19.97 -7.30
C ALA A 115 3.96 20.41 -8.76
N LEU A 116 2.82 20.70 -9.42
CA LEU A 116 2.72 21.26 -10.79
C LEU A 116 2.80 22.78 -10.75
#